data_AF-A0A5J6UF29-F1
#
_entry.id   AF-A0A5J6UF29-F1
#
_cell.length_a   1.000
_cell.length_b   1.000
_cell.length_c   1.000
_cell.angle_alpha   90.00
_cell.angle_beta   90.00
_cell.angle_gamma   90.00
#
_symmetry.space_group_name_H-M   'P 1'
#
loop_
_entity.id
_entity.type
_entity.pdbx_description
1 polymer ?
#
loop_
_entity_poly.entity_id
_entity_poly.type
_entity_poly.pdbx_seq_one_letter_code
_entity_poly.pdbx_strand_id
1 'polypeptide(L)'
;MRIEGGTGRPPARVLLRGGPDGWHCVVVDDAGGERRTELAAPGTRWSGRRDDPEPPWWRQRLAETAAGLRGLVGERLTDATFGEFGAEAAISWFAVDEPVEWEGLVTLGEPDPARFPGRVAPFVVTLEPGRGAVLPDAHLLFSTRAADAWTTLDAVAELCGAPAPRDAFVCGFAGHRSVRVGRGSLALSTEEGADGVERLAEIVGARAPGWGGNPELRLRLDGVDLLDDPAADVVTLFRDLGHEVVERGRTARIPAMGLNLHEPDPPSPRAGRFTTVSLHFPSAP
;
A
#
# COMPACT_ATOMS: atom_id res chain seq x y z
N MET A 1 -12.16 -3.27 10.21
CA MET A 1 -12.54 -2.28 11.25
C MET A 1 -12.82 -0.96 10.56
N ARG A 2 -14.08 -0.47 10.60
CA ARG A 2 -14.51 0.77 9.92
C ARG A 2 -14.50 1.94 10.89
N ILE A 3 -14.03 3.10 10.44
CA ILE A 3 -14.34 4.38 11.08
C ILE A 3 -15.75 4.73 10.59
N GLU A 4 -16.79 4.23 11.25
CA GLU A 4 -18.21 4.52 10.94
C GLU A 4 -18.52 6.03 10.93
N GLY A 5 -19.11 6.59 9.87
CA GLY A 5 -19.66 7.95 9.93
C GLY A 5 -20.73 8.03 11.03
N GLY A 6 -20.64 8.99 11.94
CA GLY A 6 -21.52 9.08 13.10
C GLY A 6 -21.74 10.52 13.54
N THR A 7 -23.02 10.83 13.80
CA THR A 7 -23.68 12.10 14.20
C THR A 7 -24.15 13.05 13.08
N GLY A 8 -23.81 12.82 11.80
CA GLY A 8 -24.19 13.74 10.72
C GLY A 8 -23.41 15.05 10.74
N ARG A 9 -22.30 15.09 11.51
CA ARG A 9 -21.45 16.27 11.70
C ARG A 9 -20.03 16.01 11.22
N PRO A 10 -19.36 17.02 10.69
CA PRO A 10 -18.03 16.86 10.14
C PRO A 10 -16.99 16.63 11.25
N PRO A 11 -15.96 15.80 10.99
CA PRO A 11 -14.83 15.67 11.91
C PRO A 11 -14.04 16.97 11.98
N ALA A 12 -13.66 17.38 13.19
CA ALA A 12 -12.87 18.59 13.44
C ALA A 12 -11.45 18.27 13.93
N ARG A 13 -11.30 17.22 14.74
CA ARG A 13 -10.00 16.80 15.31
C ARG A 13 -9.87 15.29 15.32
N VAL A 14 -8.64 14.81 15.34
CA VAL A 14 -8.32 13.40 15.54
C VAL A 14 -7.14 13.24 16.48
N LEU A 15 -7.21 12.27 17.38
CA LEU A 15 -6.12 11.90 18.28
C LEU A 15 -5.65 10.51 17.90
N LEU A 16 -4.34 10.30 17.84
CA LEU A 16 -3.72 8.99 17.70
C LEU A 16 -2.84 8.72 18.92
N ARG A 17 -3.11 7.63 19.63
CA ARG A 17 -2.48 7.31 20.91
C ARG A 17 -2.02 5.86 20.95
N GLY A 18 -0.73 5.68 21.21
CA GLY A 18 -0.11 4.39 21.53
C GLY A 18 -0.06 4.18 23.04
N GLY A 19 -0.57 3.06 23.51
CA GLY A 19 -0.47 2.59 24.88
C GLY A 19 0.26 1.25 24.99
N PRO A 20 0.46 0.73 26.21
CA PRO A 20 1.16 -0.54 26.43
C PRO A 20 0.55 -1.72 25.66
N ASP A 21 -0.79 -1.71 25.50
CA ASP A 21 -1.55 -2.83 24.94
C ASP A 21 -1.89 -2.67 23.45
N GLY A 22 -1.62 -1.51 22.84
CA GLY A 22 -1.96 -1.25 21.45
C GLY A 22 -2.13 0.22 21.14
N TRP A 23 -2.70 0.49 19.96
CA TRP A 23 -2.95 1.84 19.47
C TRP A 23 -4.45 2.07 19.26
N HIS A 24 -4.90 3.30 19.47
CA HIS A 24 -6.25 3.70 19.13
C HIS A 24 -6.26 5.10 18.54
N CYS A 25 -7.30 5.41 17.77
CA CYS A 25 -7.62 6.78 17.40
C CYS A 25 -8.95 7.23 17.99
N VAL A 26 -9.06 8.54 18.25
CA VAL A 26 -10.30 9.21 18.64
C VAL A 26 -10.59 10.28 17.62
N VAL A 27 -11.73 10.20 16.95
CA VAL A 27 -12.22 11.27 16.08
C VAL A 27 -13.18 12.13 16.88
N VAL A 28 -12.99 13.44 16.85
CA VAL A 28 -13.82 14.43 17.53
C VAL A 28 -14.53 15.28 16.48
N ASP A 29 -15.86 15.37 16.58
CA ASP A 29 -16.67 16.22 15.69
C ASP A 29 -16.66 17.71 16.11
N ASP A 30 -17.30 18.56 15.31
CA ASP A 30 -17.39 20.00 15.56
C ASP A 30 -18.17 20.41 16.83
N ALA A 31 -18.94 19.49 17.41
CA ALA A 31 -19.68 19.68 18.65
C ALA A 31 -18.94 19.12 19.87
N GLY A 32 -17.78 18.49 19.67
CA GLY A 32 -17.01 17.82 20.71
C GLY A 32 -17.45 16.37 21.00
N GLY A 33 -18.27 15.78 20.13
CA GLY A 33 -18.60 14.36 20.19
C GLY A 33 -17.39 13.51 19.85
N GLU A 34 -17.07 12.54 20.70
CA GLU A 34 -15.88 11.69 20.55
C GLU A 34 -16.24 10.26 20.13
N ARG A 35 -15.40 9.69 19.26
CA ARG A 35 -15.50 8.28 18.88
C ARG A 35 -14.15 7.62 18.79
N ARG A 36 -14.00 6.55 19.58
CA ARG A 36 -12.77 5.76 19.69
C ARG A 36 -12.81 4.53 18.79
N THR A 37 -11.67 4.26 18.14
CA THR A 37 -11.45 3.09 17.27
C THR A 37 -10.07 2.49 17.60
N GLU A 38 -10.02 1.23 18.03
CA GLU A 38 -8.77 0.48 18.17
C GLU A 38 -8.08 0.27 16.81
N LEU A 39 -6.75 0.19 16.81
CA LEU A 39 -5.94 0.01 15.61
C LEU A 39 -5.10 -1.25 15.77
N ALA A 40 -5.02 -2.04 14.69
CA ALA A 40 -4.24 -3.26 14.66
C ALA A 40 -2.74 -2.93 14.55
N ALA A 41 -2.11 -2.68 15.70
CA ALA A 41 -0.67 -2.48 15.81
C ALA A 41 -0.18 -2.92 17.20
N PRO A 42 1.07 -3.42 17.33
CA PRO A 42 1.66 -3.74 18.62
C PRO A 42 1.69 -2.52 19.54
N GLY A 43 1.49 -2.75 20.84
CA GLY A 43 1.61 -1.71 21.86
C GLY A 43 3.01 -1.10 21.97
N THR A 44 3.12 -0.02 22.73
CA THR A 44 4.34 0.79 22.82
C THR A 44 5.36 0.25 23.80
N ARG A 45 4.98 -0.72 24.63
CA ARG A 45 5.84 -1.29 25.67
C ARG A 45 6.81 -2.31 25.08
N TRP A 46 8.09 -2.14 25.38
CA TRP A 46 9.10 -3.17 25.14
C TRP A 46 8.80 -4.41 26.01
N SER A 47 8.73 -5.58 25.38
CA SER A 47 8.41 -6.87 26.02
C SER A 47 9.61 -7.82 26.06
N GLY A 48 10.83 -7.27 26.27
CA GLY A 48 12.04 -8.05 26.52
C GLY A 48 12.01 -8.82 27.84
N ARG A 49 13.11 -9.52 28.19
CA ARG A 49 13.22 -10.15 29.52
C ARG A 49 13.15 -9.08 30.61
N ARG A 50 12.86 -9.50 31.84
CA ARG A 50 12.42 -8.64 32.97
C ARG A 50 13.36 -7.45 33.31
N ASP A 51 14.58 -7.42 32.80
CA ASP A 51 15.57 -6.36 33.01
C ASP A 51 16.28 -5.90 31.71
N ASP A 52 15.77 -6.29 30.53
CA ASP A 52 16.37 -5.87 29.26
C ASP A 52 16.05 -4.39 29.01
N PRO A 53 17.06 -3.52 28.87
CA PRO A 53 16.82 -2.13 28.50
C PRO A 53 16.14 -2.05 27.13
N GLU A 54 15.37 -0.99 26.93
CA GLU A 54 14.80 -0.69 25.62
C GLU A 54 15.93 -0.58 24.59
N PRO A 55 15.90 -1.36 23.49
CA PRO A 55 16.96 -1.30 22.50
C PRO A 55 16.90 0.03 21.73
N PRO A 56 18.05 0.57 21.26
CA PRO A 56 18.09 1.87 20.57
C PRO A 56 17.18 2.00 19.34
N TRP A 57 16.86 0.88 18.69
CA TRP A 57 15.98 0.84 17.51
C TRP A 57 14.48 0.87 17.86
N TRP A 58 14.09 0.69 19.13
CA TRP A 58 12.67 0.60 19.53
C TRP A 58 11.92 1.89 19.25
N ARG A 59 12.48 3.04 19.64
CA ARG A 59 11.88 4.36 19.36
C ARG A 59 11.66 4.57 17.86
N GLN A 60 12.61 4.17 17.01
CA GLN A 60 12.46 4.26 15.57
C GLN A 60 11.30 3.39 15.07
N ARG A 61 11.22 2.13 15.53
CA ARG A 61 10.10 1.24 15.20
C ARG A 61 8.75 1.84 15.61
N LEU A 62 8.66 2.45 16.79
CA LEU A 62 7.43 3.12 17.24
C LEU A 62 7.10 4.32 16.37
N ALA A 63 8.09 5.12 15.97
CA ALA A 63 7.89 6.25 15.05
C ALA A 63 7.39 5.78 13.68
N GLU A 64 7.96 4.70 13.14
CA GLU A 64 7.52 4.08 11.89
C GLU A 64 6.09 3.53 12.00
N THR A 65 5.75 2.91 13.13
CA THR A 65 4.41 2.42 13.43
C THR A 65 3.41 3.58 13.49
N ALA A 66 3.73 4.64 14.24
CA ALA A 66 2.90 5.83 14.37
C ALA A 66 2.67 6.50 13.01
N ALA A 67 3.72 6.64 12.19
CA ALA A 67 3.62 7.20 10.84
C ALA A 67 2.68 6.38 9.95
N GLY A 68 2.81 5.04 9.97
CA GLY A 68 1.91 4.15 9.25
C GLY A 68 0.45 4.29 9.70
N LEU A 69 0.22 4.37 11.02
CA LEU A 69 -1.11 4.55 11.59
C LEU A 69 -1.73 5.90 11.27
N ARG A 70 -0.96 7.00 11.23
CA ARG A 70 -1.44 8.32 10.79
C ARG A 70 -1.92 8.28 9.34
N GLY A 71 -1.16 7.62 8.46
CA GLY A 71 -1.57 7.40 7.06
C GLY A 71 -2.88 6.63 6.96
N LEU A 72 -2.99 5.51 7.68
CA LEU A 72 -4.19 4.68 7.72
C LEU A 72 -5.42 5.44 8.26
N VAL A 73 -5.25 6.23 9.32
CA VAL A 73 -6.32 7.06 9.89
C VAL A 73 -6.74 8.13 8.89
N GLY A 74 -5.78 8.76 8.20
CA GLY A 74 -6.05 9.69 7.10
C GLY A 74 -6.96 9.06 6.04
N GLU A 75 -6.52 7.97 5.42
CA GLU A 75 -7.27 7.28 4.36
C GLU A 75 -8.70 6.92 4.79
N ARG A 76 -8.86 6.36 5.99
CA ARG A 76 -10.17 5.94 6.51
C ARG A 76 -11.08 7.13 6.84
N LEU A 77 -10.53 8.18 7.44
CA LEU A 77 -11.33 9.37 7.77
C LEU A 77 -11.78 10.06 6.49
N THR A 78 -10.88 10.21 5.53
CA THR A 78 -11.14 10.74 4.20
C THR A 78 -12.26 9.97 3.49
N ASP A 79 -12.27 8.63 3.54
CA ASP A 79 -13.36 7.84 2.94
C ASP A 79 -14.69 7.94 3.69
N ALA A 80 -14.66 7.97 5.02
CA ALA A 80 -15.86 8.16 5.82
C ALA A 80 -16.50 9.52 5.53
N THR A 81 -15.69 10.58 5.52
CA THR A 81 -16.10 11.94 5.21
C THR A 81 -16.64 12.07 3.79
N PHE A 82 -16.01 11.43 2.79
CA PHE A 82 -16.54 11.43 1.44
C PHE A 82 -17.89 10.74 1.35
N GLY A 83 -18.04 9.57 2.00
CA GLY A 83 -19.30 8.82 2.00
C GLY A 83 -20.46 9.55 2.68
N GLU A 84 -20.18 10.36 3.70
CA GLU A 84 -21.20 11.06 4.49
C GLU A 84 -21.48 12.49 3.98
N PHE A 85 -20.44 13.22 3.56
CA PHE A 85 -20.52 14.65 3.23
C PHE A 85 -20.12 14.99 1.79
N GLY A 86 -19.60 14.04 1.02
CA GLY A 86 -19.11 14.30 -0.34
C GLY A 86 -17.85 15.17 -0.41
N ALA A 87 -17.06 15.24 0.67
CA ALA A 87 -15.85 16.04 0.80
C ALA A 87 -14.63 15.17 1.18
N GLU A 88 -13.41 15.61 0.84
CA GLU A 88 -12.20 14.99 1.40
C GLU A 88 -11.88 15.57 2.77
N ALA A 89 -11.42 14.72 3.68
CA ALA A 89 -10.75 15.17 4.89
C ALA A 89 -9.23 15.30 4.64
N ALA A 90 -8.65 16.43 5.03
CA ALA A 90 -7.22 16.62 5.15
C ALA A 90 -6.84 16.77 6.63
N ILE A 91 -5.73 16.16 7.04
CA ILE A 91 -5.31 16.15 8.44
C ILE A 91 -3.93 16.78 8.56
N SER A 92 -3.84 17.84 9.35
CA SER A 92 -2.57 18.44 9.76
C SER A 92 -2.19 17.88 11.12
N TRP A 93 -1.12 17.08 11.18
CA TRP A 93 -0.69 16.38 12.40
C TRP A 93 0.36 17.16 13.19
N PHE A 94 0.25 17.08 14.51
CA PHE A 94 1.10 17.69 15.50
C PHE A 94 1.51 16.65 16.54
N ALA A 95 2.79 16.60 16.85
CA ALA A 95 3.29 15.74 17.92
C ALA A 95 2.91 16.32 19.28
N VAL A 96 2.37 15.48 20.16
CA VAL A 96 2.09 15.82 21.55
C VAL A 96 3.12 15.15 22.46
N ASP A 97 3.37 13.86 22.24
CA ASP A 97 4.44 13.09 22.90
C ASP A 97 5.03 12.09 21.90
N GLU A 98 6.21 12.41 21.34
CA GLU A 98 6.82 11.55 20.34
C GLU A 98 7.49 10.30 20.95
N PRO A 99 7.30 9.11 20.34
CA PRO A 99 6.59 8.86 19.06
C PRO A 99 5.11 8.45 19.21
N VAL A 100 4.55 8.45 20.42
CA VAL A 100 3.35 7.68 20.78
C VAL A 100 2.03 8.47 20.80
N GLU A 101 2.05 9.80 20.89
CA GLU A 101 0.85 10.64 20.94
C GLU A 101 0.89 11.78 19.93
N TRP A 102 -0.18 11.87 19.13
CA TRP A 102 -0.34 12.83 18.06
C TRP A 102 -1.76 13.39 18.05
N GLU A 103 -1.87 14.67 17.73
CA GLU A 103 -3.13 15.35 17.48
C GLU A 103 -3.18 15.84 16.03
N GLY A 104 -4.34 15.72 15.38
CA GLY A 104 -4.59 16.15 14.02
C GLY A 104 -5.75 17.13 13.96
N LEU A 105 -5.53 18.28 13.31
CA LEU A 105 -6.61 19.18 12.93
C LEU A 105 -7.17 18.73 11.58
N VAL A 106 -8.49 18.60 11.49
CA VAL A 106 -9.18 18.12 10.29
C VAL A 106 -9.81 19.30 9.55
N THR A 107 -9.53 19.39 8.25
CA THR A 107 -10.17 20.34 7.35
C THR A 107 -10.88 19.58 6.23
N LEU A 108 -11.96 20.19 5.72
CA LEU A 108 -12.73 19.65 4.61
C LEU A 108 -12.41 20.38 3.33
N GLY A 109 -12.22 19.61 2.25
CA GLY A 109 -11.95 20.13 0.91
C GLY A 109 -12.87 19.52 -0.14
N GLU A 110 -12.74 20.02 -1.36
CA GLU A 110 -13.41 19.41 -2.53
C GLU A 110 -12.99 17.95 -2.68
N PRO A 111 -13.92 17.07 -3.13
CA PRO A 111 -13.61 15.67 -3.38
C PRO A 111 -12.53 15.54 -4.47
N ASP A 112 -11.68 14.53 -4.31
CA ASP A 112 -10.65 14.24 -5.31
C ASP A 112 -11.32 13.88 -6.64
N PRO A 113 -10.98 14.55 -7.76
CA PRO A 113 -11.57 14.26 -9.06
C PRO A 113 -11.41 12.78 -9.46
N ALA A 114 -10.36 12.09 -9.01
CA ALA A 114 -10.14 10.66 -9.27
C ALA A 114 -11.19 9.74 -8.61
N ARG A 115 -12.03 10.24 -7.69
CA ARG A 115 -13.18 9.48 -7.20
C ARG A 115 -14.27 9.31 -8.27
N PHE A 116 -14.27 10.17 -9.28
CA PHE A 116 -15.28 10.17 -10.34
C PHE A 116 -14.70 9.53 -11.62
N PRO A 117 -15.35 8.48 -12.16
CA PRO A 117 -14.86 7.81 -13.35
C PRO A 117 -14.56 8.76 -14.51
N GLY A 118 -13.40 8.60 -15.14
CA GLY A 118 -12.99 9.33 -16.35
C GLY A 118 -12.48 10.75 -16.14
N ARG A 119 -12.44 11.27 -14.91
CA ARG A 119 -11.91 12.63 -14.63
C ARG A 119 -10.38 12.69 -14.55
N VAL A 120 -9.74 11.59 -14.16
CA VAL A 120 -8.29 11.48 -14.02
C VAL A 120 -7.83 10.19 -14.68
N ALA A 121 -6.73 10.25 -15.43
CA ALA A 121 -6.13 9.06 -16.03
C ALA A 121 -5.45 8.21 -14.93
N PRO A 122 -5.66 6.88 -14.93
CA PRO A 122 -4.94 6.01 -14.01
C PRO A 122 -3.46 5.92 -14.36
N PHE A 123 -2.63 5.62 -13.37
CA PHE A 123 -1.24 5.25 -13.59
C PHE A 123 -1.19 3.74 -13.93
N VAL A 124 -1.04 3.44 -15.21
CA VAL A 124 -1.12 2.06 -15.72
C VAL A 124 0.28 1.46 -15.81
N VAL A 125 0.47 0.33 -15.14
CA VAL A 125 1.64 -0.53 -15.27
C VAL A 125 1.23 -1.78 -16.04
N THR A 126 1.77 -1.95 -17.25
CA THR A 126 1.49 -3.14 -18.07
C THR A 126 2.59 -4.17 -17.82
N LEU A 127 2.22 -5.32 -17.26
CA LEU A 127 3.11 -6.43 -16.99
C LEU A 127 3.35 -7.22 -18.27
N GLU A 128 4.61 -7.55 -18.53
CA GLU A 128 5.07 -8.37 -19.64
C GLU A 128 5.82 -9.59 -19.08
N PRO A 129 5.14 -10.72 -18.83
CA PRO A 129 5.77 -11.93 -18.30
C PRO A 129 7.04 -12.34 -19.05
N GLY A 130 8.08 -12.68 -18.31
CA GLY A 130 9.42 -12.98 -18.87
C GLY A 130 10.22 -11.78 -19.36
N ARG A 131 9.65 -10.56 -19.39
CA ARG A 131 10.36 -9.35 -19.81
C ARG A 131 10.46 -8.30 -18.70
N GLY A 132 9.36 -8.02 -17.99
CA GLY A 132 9.29 -6.99 -16.95
C GLY A 132 7.97 -6.23 -16.98
N ALA A 133 8.01 -4.91 -16.93
CA ALA A 133 6.82 -4.05 -17.04
C ALA A 133 7.07 -2.77 -17.85
N VAL A 134 6.01 -2.29 -18.49
CA VAL A 134 5.94 -1.00 -19.18
C VAL A 134 5.12 -0.03 -18.33
N LEU A 135 5.75 1.09 -17.97
CA LEU A 135 5.16 2.22 -17.26
C LEU A 135 4.83 3.33 -18.27
N PRO A 136 4.08 4.38 -17.90
CA PRO A 136 3.70 5.45 -18.83
C PRO A 136 4.89 6.08 -19.57
N ASP A 137 6.00 6.33 -18.86
CA ASP A 137 7.18 7.02 -19.39
C ASP A 137 8.48 6.20 -19.29
N ALA A 138 8.39 4.91 -18.92
CA ALA A 138 9.58 4.09 -18.65
C ALA A 138 9.35 2.59 -18.87
N HIS A 139 10.44 1.85 -19.07
CA HIS A 139 10.42 0.39 -19.19
C HIS A 139 11.27 -0.21 -18.06
N LEU A 140 10.66 -1.06 -17.24
CA LEU A 140 11.32 -1.81 -16.18
C LEU A 140 11.48 -3.26 -16.63
N LEU A 141 12.56 -3.53 -17.36
CA LEU A 141 12.88 -4.88 -17.82
C LEU A 141 13.68 -5.61 -16.73
N PHE A 142 13.63 -6.94 -16.68
CA PHE A 142 14.50 -7.72 -15.78
C PHE A 142 16.00 -7.58 -16.13
N SER A 143 16.33 -7.08 -17.32
CA SER A 143 17.70 -6.70 -17.68
C SER A 143 18.12 -5.32 -17.15
N THR A 144 17.19 -4.52 -16.60
CA THR A 144 17.45 -3.18 -16.09
C THR A 144 18.36 -3.24 -14.86
N ARG A 145 19.41 -2.43 -14.85
CA ARG A 145 20.34 -2.33 -13.71
C ARG A 145 19.66 -1.66 -12.53
N ALA A 146 20.06 -2.02 -11.31
CA ALA A 146 19.49 -1.47 -10.09
C ALA A 146 19.46 0.07 -10.07
N ALA A 147 20.55 0.74 -10.46
CA ALA A 147 20.62 2.20 -10.51
C ALA A 147 19.54 2.84 -11.42
N ASP A 148 19.28 2.24 -12.57
CA ASP A 148 18.25 2.73 -13.51
C ASP A 148 16.84 2.42 -12.99
N ALA A 149 16.65 1.28 -12.32
CA ALA A 149 15.38 0.93 -11.67
C ALA A 149 15.04 1.92 -10.54
N TRP A 150 16.03 2.33 -9.74
CA TRP A 150 15.85 3.33 -8.68
C TRP A 150 15.54 4.71 -9.24
N THR A 151 16.27 5.14 -10.27
CA THR A 151 15.98 6.39 -10.99
C THR A 151 14.56 6.40 -11.54
N THR A 152 14.09 5.26 -12.03
CA THR A 152 12.72 5.11 -12.52
C THR A 152 11.69 5.27 -11.39
N LEU A 153 11.92 4.69 -10.20
CA LEU A 153 11.02 4.88 -9.05
C LEU A 153 10.98 6.34 -8.59
N ASP A 154 12.11 7.05 -8.62
CA ASP A 154 12.16 8.47 -8.30
C ASP A 154 11.31 9.28 -9.30
N ALA A 155 11.42 9.00 -10.60
CA ALA A 155 10.59 9.63 -11.63
C ALA A 155 9.09 9.32 -11.45
N VAL A 156 8.73 8.10 -11.04
CA VAL A 156 7.33 7.75 -10.70
C VAL A 156 6.83 8.56 -9.52
N ALA A 157 7.67 8.75 -8.48
CA ALA A 157 7.31 9.56 -7.32
C ALA A 157 7.00 11.00 -7.74
N GLU A 158 7.88 11.60 -8.55
CA GLU A 158 7.70 12.95 -9.08
C GLU A 158 6.42 13.07 -9.91
N LEU A 159 6.20 12.16 -10.87
CA LEU A 159 5.02 12.18 -11.73
C LEU A 159 3.71 12.06 -10.95
N CYS A 160 3.70 11.25 -9.89
CA CYS A 160 2.52 11.00 -9.07
C CYS A 160 2.36 12.00 -7.91
N GLY A 161 3.26 12.99 -7.77
CA GLY A 161 3.27 13.90 -6.62
C GLY A 161 3.42 13.18 -5.27
N ALA A 162 4.07 12.01 -5.28
CA ALA A 162 4.26 11.18 -4.10
C ALA A 162 5.57 11.53 -3.38
N PRO A 163 5.70 11.20 -2.08
CA PRO A 163 6.98 11.24 -1.39
C PRO A 163 8.03 10.37 -2.07
N ALA A 164 9.30 10.67 -1.83
CA ALA A 164 10.42 9.89 -2.35
C ALA A 164 10.29 8.38 -2.03
N PRO A 165 10.76 7.48 -2.92
CA PRO A 165 10.72 6.05 -2.69
C PRO A 165 11.37 5.65 -1.37
N ARG A 166 10.74 4.73 -0.66
CA ARG A 166 11.18 4.23 0.64
C ARG A 166 11.95 2.93 0.48
N ASP A 167 13.15 2.90 1.03
CA ASP A 167 13.93 1.67 1.22
C ASP A 167 13.27 0.76 2.27
N ALA A 168 13.30 -0.55 2.01
CA ALA A 168 13.02 -1.55 3.02
C ALA A 168 13.94 -2.77 2.85
N PHE A 169 14.20 -3.47 3.95
CA PHE A 169 14.91 -4.73 3.89
C PHE A 169 13.93 -5.87 3.61
N VAL A 170 14.16 -6.60 2.52
CA VAL A 170 13.41 -7.82 2.16
C VAL A 170 14.42 -8.96 1.99
N CYS A 171 14.28 -10.01 2.80
CA CYS A 171 15.18 -11.16 2.74
C CYS A 171 15.17 -11.79 1.35
N GLY A 172 16.37 -12.07 0.80
CA GLY A 172 16.53 -12.70 -0.51
C GLY A 172 16.82 -11.71 -1.64
N PHE A 173 16.76 -10.40 -1.40
CA PHE A 173 17.09 -9.37 -2.39
C PHE A 173 18.29 -8.53 -1.95
N ALA A 174 19.02 -8.00 -2.93
CA ALA A 174 20.11 -7.05 -2.72
C ALA A 174 19.58 -5.66 -2.32
N GLY A 175 18.45 -5.26 -2.92
CA GLY A 175 17.77 -4.01 -2.62
C GLY A 175 16.26 -4.12 -2.79
N HIS A 176 15.52 -3.29 -2.07
CA HIS A 176 14.07 -3.17 -2.23
C HIS A 176 13.62 -1.74 -1.92
N ARG A 177 12.86 -1.15 -2.86
CA ARG A 177 12.27 0.19 -2.71
C ARG A 177 10.83 0.19 -3.15
N SER A 178 10.03 1.04 -2.51
CA SER A 178 8.62 1.22 -2.86
C SER A 178 8.26 2.70 -2.96
N VAL A 179 7.37 3.02 -3.90
CA VAL A 179 6.78 4.34 -4.09
C VAL A 179 5.26 4.24 -4.00
N ARG A 180 4.63 5.29 -3.47
CA ARG A 180 3.17 5.40 -3.44
C ARG A 180 2.67 5.90 -4.79
N VAL A 181 1.58 5.33 -5.28
CA VAL A 181 0.85 5.79 -6.47
C VAL A 181 -0.63 5.87 -6.10
N GLY A 182 -1.13 7.09 -5.89
CA GLY A 182 -2.43 7.30 -5.24
C GLY A 182 -2.45 6.63 -3.86
N ARG A 183 -3.33 5.64 -3.68
CA ARG A 183 -3.41 4.79 -2.47
C ARG A 183 -2.83 3.39 -2.68
N GLY A 184 -2.34 3.10 -3.87
CA GLY A 184 -1.55 1.91 -4.14
C GLY A 184 -0.06 2.12 -3.87
N SER A 185 0.72 1.06 -4.08
CA SER A 185 2.18 1.09 -4.05
C SER A 185 2.75 0.30 -5.20
N LEU A 186 3.82 0.82 -5.81
CA LEU A 186 4.69 0.10 -6.72
C LEU A 186 6.03 -0.11 -6.02
N ALA A 187 6.50 -1.34 -5.95
CA ALA A 187 7.79 -1.69 -5.36
C ALA A 187 8.63 -2.51 -6.33
N LEU A 188 9.94 -2.36 -6.23
CA LEU A 188 10.92 -3.10 -7.00
C LEU A 188 11.92 -3.75 -6.05
N SER A 189 12.27 -5.00 -6.35
CA SER A 189 13.34 -5.72 -5.68
C SER A 189 14.44 -6.06 -6.70
N THR A 190 15.69 -6.01 -6.26
CA THR A 190 16.87 -6.26 -7.09
C THR A 190 17.69 -7.43 -6.56
N GLU A 191 18.42 -8.10 -7.44
CA GLU A 191 19.29 -9.22 -7.10
C GLU A 191 20.62 -9.11 -7.86
N GLU A 192 21.70 -9.58 -7.24
CA GLU A 192 23.01 -9.68 -7.87
C GLU A 192 23.07 -10.93 -8.77
N GLY A 193 23.26 -10.72 -10.07
CA GLY A 193 23.42 -11.81 -11.01
C GLY A 193 24.76 -12.54 -10.87
N ALA A 194 24.90 -13.70 -11.53
CA ALA A 194 26.15 -14.45 -11.56
C ALA A 194 27.36 -13.69 -12.16
N ASP A 195 27.09 -12.61 -12.90
CA ASP A 195 28.09 -11.69 -13.45
C ASP A 195 28.46 -10.55 -12.49
N GLY A 196 27.97 -10.57 -11.25
CA GLY A 196 28.21 -9.55 -10.22
C GLY A 196 27.47 -8.24 -10.45
N VAL A 197 26.52 -8.20 -11.40
CA VAL A 197 25.75 -6.99 -11.71
C VAL A 197 24.35 -7.12 -11.12
N GLU A 198 24.02 -6.16 -10.25
CA GLU A 198 22.71 -6.03 -9.63
C GLU A 198 21.65 -5.53 -10.63
N ARG A 199 20.57 -6.30 -10.78
CA ARG A 199 19.47 -6.03 -11.72
C ARG A 199 18.11 -6.17 -11.06
N LEU A 200 17.10 -5.63 -11.74
CA LEU A 200 15.71 -5.82 -11.36
C LEU A 200 15.37 -7.32 -11.33
N ALA A 201 14.84 -7.78 -10.20
CA ALA A 201 14.49 -9.18 -9.97
C ALA A 201 12.98 -9.37 -9.75
N GLU A 202 12.31 -8.37 -9.18
CA GLU A 202 10.88 -8.43 -8.88
C GLU A 202 10.22 -7.05 -9.06
N ILE A 203 9.00 -7.06 -9.59
CA ILE A 203 8.09 -5.92 -9.64
C ILE A 203 6.84 -6.29 -8.83
N VAL A 204 6.49 -5.47 -7.83
CA VAL A 204 5.32 -5.69 -6.97
C VAL A 204 4.39 -4.49 -7.08
N GLY A 205 3.14 -4.74 -7.44
CA GLY A 205 2.07 -3.74 -7.39
C GLY A 205 1.07 -4.13 -6.31
N ALA A 206 0.69 -3.19 -5.44
CA ALA A 206 -0.35 -3.41 -4.45
C ALA A 206 -1.37 -2.27 -4.45
N ARG A 207 -2.65 -2.62 -4.32
CA ARG A 207 -3.76 -1.68 -4.19
C ARG A 207 -4.85 -2.33 -3.34
N ALA A 208 -5.19 -1.69 -2.23
CA ALA A 208 -6.32 -2.09 -1.41
C ALA A 208 -7.64 -1.95 -2.17
N PRO A 209 -8.67 -2.75 -1.87
CA PRO A 209 -9.98 -2.59 -2.49
C PRO A 209 -10.60 -1.24 -2.10
N GLY A 210 -11.38 -0.65 -3.01
CA GLY A 210 -12.05 0.64 -2.81
C GLY A 210 -11.46 1.73 -3.69
N TRP A 211 -11.55 2.98 -3.24
CA TRP A 211 -11.00 4.11 -3.99
C TRP A 211 -9.47 4.04 -4.04
N GLY A 212 -8.91 4.00 -5.24
CA GLY A 212 -7.48 3.78 -5.48
C GLY A 212 -6.58 5.01 -5.36
N GLY A 213 -7.14 6.18 -5.01
CA GLY A 213 -6.39 7.43 -4.95
C GLY A 213 -6.19 8.10 -6.30
N ASN A 214 -5.45 9.22 -6.30
CA ASN A 214 -5.12 9.99 -7.49
C ASN A 214 -3.58 10.04 -7.70
N PRO A 215 -3.07 9.52 -8.83
CA PRO A 215 -3.78 8.69 -9.80
C PRO A 215 -4.09 7.29 -9.23
N GLU A 216 -5.09 6.62 -9.78
CA GLU A 216 -5.34 5.21 -9.45
C GLU A 216 -4.26 4.33 -10.09
N LEU A 217 -3.53 3.56 -9.28
CA LEU A 217 -2.60 2.54 -9.78
C LEU A 217 -3.37 1.37 -10.41
N ARG A 218 -3.04 0.98 -11.63
CA ARG A 218 -3.64 -0.19 -12.33
C ARG A 218 -2.56 -1.12 -12.84
N LEU A 219 -2.69 -2.41 -12.54
CA LEU A 219 -1.72 -3.43 -12.93
C LEU A 219 -2.37 -4.31 -13.99
N ARG A 220 -1.92 -4.16 -15.23
CA ARG A 220 -2.53 -4.81 -16.38
C ARG A 220 -1.71 -5.95 -16.95
N LEU A 221 -2.38 -7.00 -17.38
CA LEU A 221 -1.80 -8.05 -18.21
C LEU A 221 -2.81 -8.38 -19.31
N ASP A 222 -2.37 -8.29 -20.57
CA ASP A 222 -3.22 -8.53 -21.75
C ASP A 222 -4.57 -7.79 -21.73
N GLY A 223 -4.56 -6.56 -21.22
CA GLY A 223 -5.74 -5.68 -21.13
C GLY A 223 -6.62 -5.90 -19.90
N VAL A 224 -6.37 -6.93 -19.10
CA VAL A 224 -7.09 -7.25 -17.85
C VAL A 224 -6.45 -6.50 -16.69
N ASP A 225 -7.27 -5.92 -15.79
CA ASP A 225 -6.76 -5.24 -14.58
C ASP A 225 -6.78 -6.22 -13.41
N LEU A 226 -5.60 -6.76 -13.08
CA LEU A 226 -5.44 -7.87 -12.15
C LEU A 226 -5.91 -7.56 -10.72
N LEU A 227 -6.05 -6.27 -10.38
CA LEU A 227 -6.47 -5.80 -9.05
C LEU A 227 -7.90 -5.22 -9.05
N ASP A 228 -8.58 -5.16 -10.20
CA ASP A 228 -9.98 -4.69 -10.30
C ASP A 228 -10.94 -5.84 -10.65
N ASP A 229 -10.51 -6.77 -11.49
CA ASP A 229 -11.34 -7.90 -11.88
C ASP A 229 -11.52 -8.91 -10.73
N PRO A 230 -12.67 -9.63 -10.67
CA PRO A 230 -12.89 -10.66 -9.66
C PRO A 230 -11.78 -11.73 -9.70
N ALA A 231 -11.25 -12.10 -8.54
CA ALA A 231 -10.11 -13.02 -8.44
C ALA A 231 -10.41 -14.39 -9.11
N ALA A 232 -11.65 -14.87 -8.98
CA ALA A 232 -12.08 -16.12 -9.60
C ALA A 232 -12.09 -16.04 -11.14
N ASP A 233 -12.47 -14.90 -11.71
CA ASP A 233 -12.54 -14.68 -13.16
C ASP A 233 -11.13 -14.58 -13.74
N VAL A 234 -10.22 -13.86 -13.07
CA VAL A 234 -8.80 -13.78 -13.43
C VAL A 234 -8.15 -15.16 -13.41
N VAL A 235 -8.40 -15.96 -12.38
CA VAL A 235 -7.88 -17.33 -12.29
C VAL A 235 -8.45 -18.23 -13.39
N THR A 236 -9.75 -18.12 -13.67
CA THR A 236 -10.42 -18.89 -14.72
C THR A 236 -9.86 -18.53 -16.10
N LEU A 237 -9.65 -17.23 -16.36
CA LEU A 237 -9.04 -16.75 -17.59
C LEU A 237 -7.67 -17.39 -17.84
N PHE A 238 -6.78 -17.42 -16.85
CA PHE A 238 -5.46 -18.03 -17.02
C PHE A 238 -5.53 -19.54 -17.30
N ARG A 239 -6.47 -20.25 -16.65
CA ARG A 239 -6.71 -21.67 -16.92
C ARG A 239 -7.22 -21.90 -18.33
N ASP A 240 -8.16 -21.08 -18.80
CA ASP A 240 -8.73 -21.16 -20.14
C ASP A 240 -7.71 -20.84 -21.23
N LEU A 241 -6.73 -19.99 -20.92
CA LEU A 241 -5.56 -19.72 -21.76
C LEU A 241 -4.50 -20.84 -21.73
N GLY A 242 -4.73 -21.91 -20.94
CA GLY A 242 -3.86 -23.09 -20.87
C GLY A 242 -2.71 -22.98 -19.88
N HIS A 243 -2.71 -22.00 -18.98
CA HIS A 243 -1.69 -21.89 -17.95
C HIS A 243 -1.99 -22.79 -16.75
N GLU A 244 -0.95 -23.39 -16.19
CA GLU A 244 -1.03 -24.00 -14.87
C GLU A 244 -1.19 -22.91 -13.80
N VAL A 245 -2.26 -22.99 -13.02
CA VAL A 245 -2.52 -22.10 -11.89
C VAL A 245 -2.45 -22.88 -10.59
N VAL A 246 -1.45 -22.58 -9.77
CA VAL A 246 -1.22 -23.19 -8.46
C VAL A 246 -1.84 -22.30 -7.38
N GLU A 247 -2.97 -22.74 -6.82
CA GLU A 247 -3.65 -22.03 -5.73
C GLU A 247 -3.22 -22.57 -4.36
N ARG A 248 -2.84 -21.67 -3.44
CA ARG A 248 -2.55 -22.00 -2.04
C ARG A 248 -3.15 -20.95 -1.13
N GLY A 249 -4.28 -21.27 -0.51
CA GLY A 249 -4.94 -20.41 0.47
C GLY A 249 -5.54 -19.15 -0.18
N ARG A 250 -4.82 -18.02 -0.07
CA ARG A 250 -5.19 -16.70 -0.59
C ARG A 250 -4.27 -16.23 -1.72
N THR A 251 -3.47 -17.15 -2.25
CA THR A 251 -2.49 -16.88 -3.31
C THR A 251 -2.79 -17.76 -4.52
N ALA A 252 -2.75 -17.16 -5.70
CA ALA A 252 -2.72 -17.85 -6.99
C ALA A 252 -1.37 -17.59 -7.65
N ARG A 253 -0.68 -18.64 -8.08
CA ARG A 253 0.61 -18.55 -8.77
C ARG A 253 0.48 -19.10 -10.18
N ILE A 254 1.09 -18.42 -11.14
CA ILE A 254 1.19 -18.83 -12.53
C ILE A 254 2.68 -18.97 -12.85
N PRO A 255 3.31 -20.12 -12.54
CA PRO A 255 4.77 -20.26 -12.55
C PRO A 255 5.40 -19.96 -13.90
N ALA A 256 4.78 -20.42 -15.00
CA ALA A 256 5.25 -20.18 -16.36
C ALA A 256 5.35 -18.69 -16.73
N MET A 257 4.60 -17.82 -16.04
CA MET A 257 4.63 -16.38 -16.22
C MET A 257 5.46 -15.66 -15.14
N GLY A 258 5.94 -16.36 -14.12
CA GLY A 258 6.55 -15.72 -12.95
C GLY A 258 5.58 -14.82 -12.17
N LEU A 259 4.27 -15.04 -12.31
CA LEU A 259 3.22 -14.18 -11.76
C LEU A 259 2.67 -14.77 -10.45
N ASN A 260 2.61 -13.96 -9.39
CA ASN A 260 1.91 -14.30 -8.15
C ASN A 260 0.84 -13.25 -7.84
N LEU A 261 -0.34 -13.70 -7.44
CA LEU A 261 -1.49 -12.88 -7.12
C LEU A 261 -1.94 -13.20 -5.70
N HIS A 262 -2.16 -12.17 -4.89
CA HIS A 262 -2.52 -12.31 -3.48
C HIS A 262 -3.80 -11.56 -3.17
N GLU A 263 -4.76 -12.26 -2.58
CA GLU A 263 -5.87 -11.64 -1.87
C GLU A 263 -5.37 -10.95 -0.59
N PRO A 264 -6.18 -10.06 0.03
CA PRO A 264 -5.80 -9.40 1.27
C PRO A 264 -5.35 -10.39 2.35
N ASP A 265 -4.27 -10.08 3.06
CA ASP A 265 -3.81 -10.88 4.18
C ASP A 265 -4.79 -10.83 5.37
N PRO A 266 -4.89 -11.92 6.16
CA PRO A 266 -5.59 -11.88 7.44
C PRO A 266 -5.06 -10.76 8.35
N PRO A 267 -5.91 -10.12 9.17
CA PRO A 267 -7.30 -10.50 9.47
C PRO A 267 -8.33 -9.95 8.48
N SER A 268 -7.92 -9.35 7.36
CA SER A 268 -8.87 -8.80 6.39
C SER A 268 -9.78 -9.91 5.83
N PRO A 269 -11.08 -9.65 5.65
CA PRO A 269 -11.96 -10.60 4.98
C PRO A 269 -11.51 -10.80 3.54
N ARG A 270 -11.84 -11.95 2.95
CA ARG A 270 -11.68 -12.14 1.50
C ARG A 270 -12.50 -11.07 0.79
N ALA A 271 -11.84 -10.32 -0.09
CA ALA A 271 -12.48 -9.27 -0.88
C ALA A 271 -13.06 -9.79 -2.21
N GLY A 272 -12.77 -11.06 -2.57
CA GLY A 272 -13.10 -11.60 -3.88
C GLY A 272 -12.28 -10.98 -5.02
N ARG A 273 -11.23 -10.23 -4.68
CA ARG A 273 -10.30 -9.55 -5.58
C ARG A 273 -8.89 -9.66 -5.03
N PHE A 274 -7.91 -9.69 -5.93
CA PHE A 274 -6.51 -9.57 -5.54
C PHE A 274 -6.20 -8.14 -5.13
N THR A 275 -5.27 -7.99 -4.17
CA THR A 275 -4.75 -6.69 -3.72
C THR A 275 -3.28 -6.52 -4.02
N THR A 276 -2.58 -7.61 -4.32
CA THR A 276 -1.16 -7.58 -4.64
C THR A 276 -0.89 -8.48 -5.82
N VAL A 277 -0.04 -8.00 -6.73
CA VAL A 277 0.56 -8.77 -7.80
C VAL A 277 2.07 -8.65 -7.69
N SER A 278 2.79 -9.76 -7.83
CA SER A 278 4.24 -9.75 -8.05
C SER A 278 4.58 -10.44 -9.37
N LEU A 279 5.54 -9.87 -10.08
CA LEU A 279 6.11 -10.41 -11.29
C LEU A 279 7.60 -10.64 -11.11
N HIS A 280 8.03 -11.86 -11.39
CA HIS A 280 9.43 -12.28 -11.40
C HIS A 280 9.82 -12.78 -12.78
N PHE A 281 11.12 -12.86 -13.04
CA PHE A 281 11.58 -13.65 -14.18
C PHE A 281 11.16 -15.12 -13.95
N PRO A 282 10.53 -15.80 -14.92
CA PRO A 282 10.11 -17.19 -14.76
C PRO A 282 11.32 -18.05 -14.41
N SER A 283 11.28 -18.71 -13.25
CA SER A 283 12.26 -19.74 -12.93
C SER A 283 12.00 -20.93 -13.84
N ALA A 284 13.04 -21.47 -14.48
CA ALA A 284 12.91 -22.73 -15.20
C ALA A 284 12.41 -23.81 -14.22
N PRO A 285 11.50 -24.70 -14.66
CA PRO A 285 10.95 -25.77 -13.82
C PRO A 285 12.02 -26.73 -13.29
#